data_AF-A0A926KTF4-F1
#
_entry.id   AF-A0A926KTF4-F1
#
_cell.length_a   1.000
_cell.length_b   1.000
_cell.length_c   1.000
_cell.angle_alpha   90.00
_cell.angle_beta   90.00
_cell.angle_gamma   90.00
#
_symmetry.space_group_name_H-M   'P 1'
#
loop_
_entity.id
_entity.type
_entity.pdbx_description
1 polymer ?
#
loop_
_entity_poly.entity_id
_entity_poly.type
_entity_poly.pdbx_seq_one_letter_code
_entity_poly.pdbx_strand_id
1 'polypeptide(L)'
;MSDFQRVLIAGTGPASIQMAVLLKSHLDCCVGIVGRQSVRSEPFFATLKQSDQRVRVDIQNEKHHALQGECRIDHVFHGYETVAGHWDTVILAVTADAYTEVLKQLNDQVLRQVMCVVLLSPTFGSGALIRHFMNDGNSETEIISFSTYLGDTRWVHSNPSNRVMTTGVKKKVFIGSTHAPSRNVEKLQSIYEPLGIALEVMKSPIEAETRNISLYVHPPLFMNDFALSVLFSEVSTKKYVYKLFPEGPITQILIRQLLASWKEISAIIEKLRINGVNLLKFMTDDNYPVRPESLSRHDIDQFVHLETIHQEYLLYVRYASLLIDPFSEPDQNGTYFDFSAVPIRPIFVNKEGYWDIPRMPKEDYYRIKIIQGIARYLDSSCPTIDQFISTYESKIEAAALKLKGERLSDAFVVQSFDEDMERICKEIETRLG
;
A
#
# COMPACT_ATOMS: atom_id res chain seq x y z
N MET A 1 12.46 14.99 24.29
CA MET A 1 13.38 14.83 23.15
C MET A 1 12.55 14.30 21.99
N SER A 2 12.97 14.52 20.74
CA SER A 2 12.18 14.10 19.58
C SER A 2 12.73 12.79 19.03
N ASP A 3 11.86 11.82 18.80
CA ASP A 3 12.25 10.49 18.30
C ASP A 3 12.60 10.51 16.79
N PHE A 4 12.70 11.69 16.18
CA PHE A 4 13.03 11.89 14.77
C PHE A 4 14.38 12.61 14.60
N GLN A 5 15.33 12.48 15.53
CA GLN A 5 16.67 13.06 15.33
C GLN A 5 17.52 12.20 14.39
N ARG A 6 17.39 10.87 14.47
CA ARG A 6 18.05 9.88 13.61
C ARG A 6 17.01 8.91 13.06
N VAL A 7 16.72 9.03 11.77
CA VAL A 7 15.68 8.26 11.09
C VAL A 7 16.31 7.30 10.09
N LEU A 8 16.05 6.00 10.23
CA LEU A 8 16.43 4.97 9.27
C LEU A 8 15.24 4.65 8.36
N ILE A 9 15.38 4.88 7.06
CA ILE A 9 14.37 4.50 6.07
C ILE A 9 14.75 3.14 5.47
N ALA A 10 13.94 2.12 5.74
CA ALA A 10 14.10 0.79 5.17
C ALA A 10 13.33 0.69 3.84
N GLY A 11 14.09 0.65 2.75
CA GLY A 11 13.62 0.62 1.37
C GLY A 11 14.34 1.65 0.51
N THR A 12 14.53 1.33 -0.77
CA THR A 12 15.20 2.20 -1.77
C THR A 12 14.28 2.60 -2.92
N GLY A 13 12.97 2.53 -2.68
CA GLY A 13 11.96 2.89 -3.66
C GLY A 13 11.75 4.40 -3.77
N PRO A 14 10.93 4.86 -4.73
CA PRO A 14 10.67 6.28 -4.90
C PRO A 14 10.05 6.96 -3.66
N ALA A 15 9.18 6.24 -2.94
CA ALA A 15 8.59 6.72 -1.68
C ALA A 15 9.66 6.99 -0.61
N SER A 16 10.71 6.15 -0.52
CA SER A 16 11.83 6.35 0.40
C SER A 16 12.57 7.67 0.14
N ILE A 17 12.79 8.00 -1.15
CA ILE A 17 13.44 9.26 -1.53
C ILE A 17 12.56 10.46 -1.18
N GLN A 18 11.26 10.40 -1.47
CA GLN A 18 10.34 11.47 -1.08
C GLN A 18 10.37 11.69 0.43
N MET A 19 10.30 10.62 1.22
CA MET A 19 10.34 10.72 2.68
C MET A 19 11.67 11.29 3.18
N ALA A 20 12.80 10.89 2.59
CA ALA A 20 14.11 11.42 2.95
C ALA A 20 14.19 12.94 2.72
N VAL A 21 13.69 13.44 1.58
CA VAL A 21 13.64 14.87 1.28
C VAL A 21 12.74 15.61 2.28
N LEU A 22 11.55 15.08 2.57
CA LEU A 22 10.60 15.71 3.50
C LEU A 22 11.14 15.79 4.93
N LEU A 23 11.74 14.70 5.42
CA LEU A 23 12.33 14.65 6.76
C LEU A 23 13.49 15.64 6.88
N LYS A 24 14.37 15.69 5.87
CA LYS A 24 15.49 16.64 5.86
C LYS A 24 15.02 18.08 5.80
N SER A 25 14.04 18.40 4.96
CA SER A 25 13.59 19.79 4.78
C SER A 25 12.78 20.34 5.96
N HIS A 26 12.03 19.49 6.68
CA HIS A 26 11.17 19.95 7.77
C HIS A 26 11.75 19.73 9.16
N LEU A 27 12.62 18.72 9.34
CA LEU A 27 13.12 18.34 10.66
C LEU A 27 14.62 18.52 10.86
N ASP A 28 15.38 18.78 9.79
CA ASP A 28 16.84 18.84 9.79
C ASP A 28 17.50 17.65 10.53
N CYS A 29 16.93 16.45 10.34
CA CYS A 29 17.35 15.25 11.04
C CYS A 29 18.46 14.49 10.31
N CYS A 30 19.13 13.57 11.00
CA CYS A 30 20.00 12.58 10.38
C CYS A 30 19.13 11.50 9.71
N VAL A 31 19.36 11.23 8.42
CA VAL A 31 18.63 10.25 7.62
C VAL A 31 19.59 9.18 7.11
N GLY A 32 19.30 7.94 7.48
CA GLY A 32 19.86 6.74 6.89
C GLY A 32 18.92 6.11 5.87
N ILE A 33 19.45 5.53 4.79
CA ILE A 33 18.70 4.68 3.87
C ILE A 33 19.36 3.30 3.83
N VAL A 34 18.53 2.26 3.91
CA VAL A 34 18.95 0.87 3.73
C VAL A 34 18.07 0.17 2.70
N GLY A 35 18.67 -0.70 1.90
CA GLY A 35 17.93 -1.62 1.04
C GLY A 35 18.68 -2.92 0.82
N ARG A 36 17.93 -3.97 0.46
CA ARG A 36 18.50 -5.26 0.07
C ARG A 36 19.53 -5.11 -1.05
N GLN A 37 20.55 -5.96 -1.06
CA GLN A 37 21.41 -6.11 -2.22
C GLN A 37 20.65 -6.93 -3.28
N SER A 38 20.26 -6.29 -4.37
CA SER A 38 19.54 -6.94 -5.47
C SER A 38 19.84 -6.23 -6.79
N VAL A 39 19.60 -6.91 -7.92
CA VAL A 39 19.81 -6.33 -9.25
C VAL A 39 18.87 -5.12 -9.49
N ARG A 40 17.79 -5.00 -8.71
CA ARG A 40 16.91 -3.84 -8.73
C ARG A 40 17.46 -2.64 -7.96
N SER A 41 18.14 -2.84 -6.83
CA SER A 41 18.64 -1.76 -5.97
C SER A 41 20.06 -1.31 -6.34
N GLU A 42 20.84 -2.14 -7.03
CA GLU A 42 22.20 -1.81 -7.46
C GLU A 42 22.29 -0.51 -8.27
N PRO A 43 21.43 -0.25 -9.29
CA PRO A 43 21.48 1.02 -10.02
C PRO A 43 21.19 2.24 -9.12
N PHE A 44 20.28 2.10 -8.15
CA PHE A 44 20.01 3.15 -7.17
C PHE A 44 21.28 3.49 -6.38
N PHE A 45 21.94 2.49 -5.79
CA PHE A 45 23.16 2.72 -5.01
C PHE A 45 24.30 3.29 -5.87
N ALA A 46 24.45 2.83 -7.12
CA ALA A 46 25.45 3.36 -8.04
C ALA A 46 25.23 4.86 -8.33
N THR A 47 23.99 5.25 -8.66
CA THR A 47 23.65 6.67 -8.91
C THR A 47 23.77 7.54 -7.67
N LEU A 48 23.45 7.00 -6.49
CA LEU A 48 23.60 7.70 -5.21
C LEU A 48 25.09 7.97 -4.90
N LYS A 49 25.97 6.99 -5.14
CA LYS A 49 27.42 7.16 -5.00
C LYS A 49 27.98 8.19 -5.98
N GLN A 50 27.52 8.18 -7.23
CA GLN A 50 27.93 9.15 -8.26
C GLN A 50 27.49 10.59 -7.93
N SER A 51 26.44 10.74 -7.12
CA SER A 51 25.84 12.03 -6.77
C SER A 51 26.24 12.54 -5.39
N ASP A 52 27.35 12.06 -4.81
CA ASP A 52 27.77 12.38 -3.43
C ASP A 52 26.62 12.21 -2.41
N GLN A 53 25.88 11.11 -2.56
CA GLN A 53 24.74 10.73 -1.72
C GLN A 53 23.56 11.71 -1.75
N ARG A 54 23.47 12.56 -2.79
CA ARG A 54 22.32 13.44 -3.00
C ARG A 54 21.17 12.73 -3.69
N VAL A 55 19.97 12.94 -3.17
CA VAL A 55 18.71 12.50 -3.77
C VAL A 55 17.85 13.71 -4.11
N ARG A 56 17.06 13.59 -5.17
CA ARG A 56 16.21 14.68 -5.67
C ARG A 56 14.80 14.20 -5.97
N VAL A 57 13.83 15.02 -5.58
CA VAL A 57 12.42 14.88 -5.93
C VAL A 57 12.06 16.03 -6.85
N ASP A 58 11.50 15.71 -8.01
CA ASP A 58 10.78 16.66 -8.87
C ASP A 58 9.27 16.44 -8.78
N ILE A 59 8.52 17.38 -9.34
CA ILE A 59 7.06 17.35 -9.39
C ILE A 59 6.56 17.49 -10.83
N GLN A 60 5.46 16.81 -11.15
CA GLN A 60 4.80 16.95 -12.45
C GLN A 60 3.87 18.17 -12.49
N ASN A 61 3.26 18.53 -11.37
CA ASN A 61 2.27 19.59 -11.26
C ASN A 61 2.71 20.60 -10.19
N GLU A 62 2.84 21.86 -10.60
CA GLU A 62 3.34 22.99 -9.79
C GLU A 62 2.57 23.20 -8.47
N LYS A 63 1.31 22.75 -8.39
CA LYS A 63 0.53 22.75 -7.14
C LYS A 63 1.19 21.96 -6.00
N HIS A 64 2.14 21.09 -6.32
CA HIS A 64 2.83 20.25 -5.34
C HIS A 64 4.25 20.75 -5.03
N HIS A 65 4.56 22.03 -5.25
CA HIS A 65 5.89 22.62 -5.04
C HIS A 65 6.53 22.27 -3.69
N ALA A 66 5.73 22.18 -2.61
CA ALA A 66 6.21 21.82 -1.28
C ALA A 66 6.84 20.41 -1.17
N LEU A 67 6.56 19.51 -2.12
CA LEU A 67 7.17 18.17 -2.19
C LEU A 67 8.50 18.13 -2.93
N GLN A 68 8.79 19.16 -3.74
CA GLN A 68 10.02 19.24 -4.52
C GLN A 68 11.20 19.57 -3.61
N GLY A 69 12.35 18.94 -3.87
CA GLY A 69 13.55 19.26 -3.11
C GLY A 69 14.72 18.33 -3.40
N GLU A 70 15.84 18.63 -2.75
CA GLU A 70 17.06 17.84 -2.78
C GLU A 70 17.64 17.77 -1.37
N CYS A 71 18.17 16.61 -1.00
CA CYS A 71 18.92 16.46 0.24
C CYS A 71 20.07 15.47 0.08
N ARG A 72 21.04 15.54 0.99
CA ARG A 72 22.09 14.54 1.14
C ARG A 72 21.64 13.50 2.18
N ILE A 73 21.82 12.22 1.86
CA ILE A 73 21.64 11.11 2.79
C ILE A 73 22.91 10.99 3.64
N ASP A 74 22.77 10.88 4.97
CA ASP A 74 23.94 10.86 5.87
C ASP A 74 24.56 9.47 5.98
N HIS A 75 23.73 8.43 5.92
CA HIS A 75 24.16 7.04 6.01
C HIS A 75 23.47 6.18 4.94
N VAL A 76 24.26 5.41 4.19
CA VAL A 76 23.76 4.50 3.15
C VAL A 76 24.23 3.08 3.47
N PHE A 77 23.29 2.17 3.67
CA PHE A 77 23.55 0.77 4.01
C PHE A 77 23.14 -0.16 2.86
N HIS A 78 24.04 -1.08 2.52
CA HIS A 78 23.88 -2.04 1.43
C HIS A 78 23.61 -3.42 2.04
N GLY A 79 22.33 -3.77 2.22
CA GLY A 79 21.91 -4.93 3.01
C GLY A 79 21.44 -4.50 4.40
N TYR A 80 20.35 -5.11 4.88
CA TYR A 80 19.73 -4.77 6.17
C TYR A 80 20.64 -5.16 7.34
N GLU A 81 21.36 -6.26 7.20
CA GLU A 81 22.36 -6.76 8.15
C GLU A 81 23.55 -5.80 8.37
N THR A 82 23.78 -4.87 7.44
CA THR A 82 24.88 -3.90 7.51
C THR A 82 24.56 -2.65 8.33
N VAL A 83 23.29 -2.49 8.76
CA VAL A 83 22.87 -1.35 9.56
C VAL A 83 23.57 -1.37 10.91
N ALA A 84 24.21 -0.26 11.23
CA ALA A 84 24.93 -0.05 12.48
C ALA A 84 24.60 1.32 13.09
N GLY A 85 24.96 1.48 14.36
CA GLY A 85 24.74 2.72 15.11
C GLY A 85 23.37 2.81 15.76
N HIS A 86 23.05 4.01 16.25
CA HIS A 86 21.81 4.31 16.95
C HIS A 86 20.79 4.96 16.00
N TRP A 87 19.53 4.53 16.10
CA TRP A 87 18.41 5.02 15.28
C TRP A 87 17.18 5.19 16.17
N ASP A 88 16.64 6.40 16.23
CA ASP A 88 15.48 6.72 17.06
C ASP A 88 14.19 6.19 16.42
N THR A 89 14.07 6.37 15.10
CA THR A 89 12.91 5.95 14.30
C THR A 89 13.34 5.08 13.13
N VAL A 90 12.58 4.01 12.88
CA VAL A 90 12.64 3.23 11.64
C VAL A 90 11.37 3.47 10.83
N ILE A 91 11.53 3.88 9.57
CA ILE A 91 10.41 3.98 8.61
C ILE A 91 10.48 2.79 7.67
N LEU A 92 9.46 1.93 7.71
CA LEU A 92 9.30 0.84 6.76
C LEU A 92 8.62 1.37 5.48
N ALA A 93 9.44 1.59 4.45
CA ALA A 93 9.05 2.04 3.11
C ALA A 93 9.14 0.90 2.07
N VAL A 94 9.20 -0.35 2.54
CA VAL A 94 9.02 -1.56 1.73
C VAL A 94 7.55 -1.95 1.66
N THR A 95 7.26 -3.04 0.96
CA THR A 95 5.92 -3.61 0.85
C THR A 95 5.55 -4.32 2.16
N ALA A 96 4.26 -4.33 2.53
CA ALA A 96 3.83 -4.80 3.84
C ALA A 96 4.18 -6.28 4.12
N ASP A 97 4.17 -7.11 3.07
CA ASP A 97 4.58 -8.52 3.10
C ASP A 97 6.07 -8.72 3.42
N ALA A 98 6.89 -7.66 3.35
CA ALA A 98 8.31 -7.71 3.64
C ALA A 98 8.69 -7.13 5.01
N TYR A 99 7.74 -6.60 5.80
CA TYR A 99 8.08 -5.89 7.04
C TYR A 99 8.82 -6.78 8.04
N THR A 100 8.27 -7.96 8.37
CA THR A 100 8.90 -8.91 9.30
C THR A 100 10.28 -9.35 8.81
N GLU A 101 10.40 -9.68 7.53
CA GLU A 101 11.67 -10.13 6.94
C GLU A 101 12.75 -9.05 6.94
N VAL A 102 12.36 -7.77 6.77
CA VAL A 102 13.29 -6.65 6.90
C VAL A 102 13.76 -6.49 8.34
N LEU A 103 12.84 -6.52 9.31
CA LEU A 103 13.20 -6.34 10.72
C LEU A 103 14.06 -7.50 11.24
N LYS A 104 13.75 -8.75 10.86
CA LYS A 104 14.56 -9.95 11.19
C LYS A 104 16.02 -9.85 10.73
N GLN A 105 16.31 -9.08 9.68
CA GLN A 105 17.67 -8.91 9.17
C GLN A 105 18.42 -7.74 9.84
N LEU A 106 17.74 -6.84 10.54
CA LEU A 106 18.39 -5.79 11.30
C LEU A 106 19.04 -6.37 12.56
N ASN A 107 20.14 -5.76 13.00
CA ASN A 107 20.82 -6.17 14.23
C ASN A 107 19.93 -5.92 15.45
N ASP A 108 19.77 -6.92 16.34
CA ASP A 108 19.00 -6.81 17.58
C ASP A 108 19.38 -5.61 18.45
N GLN A 109 20.67 -5.25 18.50
CA GLN A 109 21.14 -4.10 19.26
C GLN A 109 20.61 -2.77 18.69
N VAL A 110 20.44 -2.70 17.37
CA VAL A 110 19.82 -1.55 16.71
C VAL A 110 18.34 -1.51 17.08
N LEU A 111 17.63 -2.63 16.92
CA LEU A 111 16.20 -2.72 17.18
C LEU A 111 15.82 -2.37 18.62
N ARG A 112 16.60 -2.82 19.61
CA ARG A 112 16.36 -2.51 21.04
C ARG A 112 16.42 -1.02 21.38
N GLN A 113 17.01 -0.21 20.51
CA GLN A 113 17.17 1.23 20.72
C GLN A 113 16.12 2.05 19.97
N VAL A 114 15.38 1.43 19.05
CA VAL A 114 14.34 2.10 18.27
C VAL A 114 13.20 2.48 19.20
N MET A 115 12.85 3.77 19.21
CA MET A 115 11.73 4.30 20.00
C MET A 115 10.44 4.32 19.20
N CYS A 116 10.51 4.46 17.87
CA CYS A 116 9.36 4.52 16.99
C CYS A 116 9.56 3.73 15.69
N VAL A 117 8.53 2.99 15.27
CA VAL A 117 8.45 2.37 13.94
C VAL A 117 7.26 2.94 13.19
N VAL A 118 7.51 3.48 11.99
CA VAL A 118 6.51 4.07 11.12
C VAL A 118 6.28 3.18 9.91
N LEU A 119 5.03 2.74 9.71
CA LEU A 119 4.60 1.94 8.57
C LEU A 119 4.03 2.87 7.49
N LEU A 120 4.74 3.02 6.37
CA LEU A 120 4.38 3.99 5.33
C LEU A 120 3.23 3.50 4.44
N SER A 121 3.15 2.20 4.19
CA SER A 121 2.07 1.59 3.38
C SER A 121 1.69 0.21 3.91
N PRO A 122 1.20 0.13 5.15
CA PRO A 122 0.79 -1.12 5.78
C PRO A 122 -0.44 -1.74 5.09
N THR A 123 -0.69 -2.99 5.45
CA THR A 123 -1.96 -3.67 5.22
C THR A 123 -2.71 -3.81 6.54
N PHE A 124 -3.96 -4.27 6.48
CA PHE A 124 -4.76 -4.52 7.68
C PHE A 124 -4.08 -5.56 8.58
N GLY A 125 -3.70 -5.16 9.79
CA GLY A 125 -3.00 -5.98 10.79
C GLY A 125 -1.50 -5.71 10.89
N SER A 126 -0.89 -4.92 10.00
CA SER A 126 0.57 -4.72 10.01
C SER A 126 1.09 -4.08 11.30
N GLY A 127 0.37 -3.11 11.88
CA GLY A 127 0.74 -2.47 13.13
C GLY A 127 0.72 -3.45 14.30
N ALA A 128 -0.22 -4.40 14.30
CA ALA A 128 -0.29 -5.46 15.29
C ALA A 128 0.89 -6.44 15.14
N LEU A 129 1.18 -6.86 13.91
CA LEU A 129 2.33 -7.71 13.58
C LEU A 129 3.65 -7.11 14.08
N ILE A 130 3.88 -5.84 13.76
CA ILE A 130 5.14 -5.16 14.09
C ILE A 130 5.24 -4.87 15.58
N ARG A 131 4.12 -4.53 16.24
CA ARG A 131 4.13 -4.38 17.70
C ARG A 131 4.51 -5.70 18.38
N HIS A 132 3.89 -6.80 17.98
CA HIS A 132 4.24 -8.12 18.52
C HIS A 132 5.72 -8.43 18.26
N PHE A 133 6.23 -8.15 17.06
CA PHE A 133 7.65 -8.37 16.75
C PHE A 133 8.59 -7.55 17.65
N MET A 134 8.26 -6.28 17.89
CA MET A 134 9.10 -5.40 18.72
C MET A 134 9.02 -5.75 20.22
N ASN A 135 7.94 -6.35 20.70
CA ASN A 135 7.77 -6.73 22.11
C ASN A 135 8.84 -7.73 22.60
N ASP A 136 9.46 -8.51 21.72
CA ASP A 136 10.53 -9.45 22.08
C ASP A 136 11.84 -8.75 22.50
N GLY A 137 12.02 -7.47 22.14
CA GLY A 137 13.23 -6.70 22.42
C GLY A 137 13.02 -5.33 23.08
N ASN A 138 11.97 -4.60 22.69
CA ASN A 138 11.61 -3.29 23.22
C ASN A 138 10.08 -3.08 23.17
N SER A 139 9.39 -3.43 24.26
CA SER A 139 7.93 -3.33 24.38
C SER A 139 7.38 -1.90 24.37
N GLU A 140 8.22 -0.90 24.65
CA GLU A 140 7.84 0.51 24.69
C GLU A 140 7.93 1.19 23.32
N THR A 141 8.28 0.45 22.27
CA THR A 141 8.38 0.99 20.91
C THR A 141 7.01 1.46 20.43
N GLU A 142 6.92 2.73 20.03
CA GLU A 142 5.71 3.28 19.42
C GLU A 142 5.55 2.76 17.98
N ILE A 143 4.41 2.17 17.65
CA ILE A 143 4.10 1.76 16.28
C ILE A 143 3.07 2.71 15.68
N ILE A 144 3.46 3.35 14.58
CA ILE A 144 2.62 4.29 13.82
C ILE A 144 2.29 3.69 12.46
N SER A 145 1.02 3.68 12.09
CA SER A 145 0.58 3.24 10.75
C SER A 145 -0.10 4.37 10.02
N PHE A 146 0.40 4.66 8.82
CA PHE A 146 -0.36 5.42 7.83
C PHE A 146 -1.37 4.50 7.14
N SER A 147 -2.43 5.05 6.57
CA SER A 147 -3.33 4.26 5.73
C SER A 147 -2.71 3.91 4.38
N THR A 148 -1.85 4.77 3.87
CA THR A 148 -1.20 4.64 2.56
C THR A 148 -0.08 5.69 2.42
N TYR A 149 0.80 5.48 1.45
CA TYR A 149 1.77 6.49 1.05
C TYR A 149 1.06 7.77 0.55
N LEU A 150 1.72 8.93 0.72
CA LEU A 150 1.14 10.25 0.50
C LEU A 150 0.74 10.56 -0.95
N GLY A 151 1.15 9.76 -1.94
CA GLY A 151 0.90 10.07 -3.34
C GLY A 151 1.35 9.00 -4.33
N ASP A 152 1.66 9.45 -5.54
CA ASP A 152 2.27 8.65 -6.60
C ASP A 152 3.63 9.24 -6.93
N THR A 153 4.68 8.47 -6.64
CA THR A 153 6.07 8.86 -6.89
C THR A 153 6.75 7.74 -7.65
N ARG A 154 7.40 8.11 -8.76
CA ARG A 154 8.01 7.16 -9.68
C ARG A 154 9.40 7.61 -10.10
N TRP A 155 10.18 6.65 -10.61
CA TRP A 155 11.43 6.95 -11.29
C TRP A 155 11.15 7.73 -12.59
N VAL A 156 11.89 8.81 -12.83
CA VAL A 156 11.70 9.70 -13.99
C VAL A 156 11.75 8.92 -15.33
N HIS A 157 12.58 7.89 -15.41
CA HIS A 157 12.75 7.05 -16.60
C HIS A 157 12.42 5.58 -16.34
N SER A 158 11.55 5.29 -15.36
CA SER A 158 11.20 3.92 -14.93
C SER A 158 12.38 3.06 -14.43
N ASN A 159 13.58 3.64 -14.33
CA ASN A 159 14.81 2.99 -13.88
C ASN A 159 15.20 3.53 -12.49
N PRO A 160 15.57 2.64 -11.53
CA PRO A 160 16.05 3.07 -10.22
C PRO A 160 17.23 4.04 -10.32
N SER A 161 17.14 5.18 -9.63
CA SER A 161 18.16 6.23 -9.64
C SER A 161 18.10 7.06 -8.35
N ASN A 162 18.90 8.11 -8.19
CA ASN A 162 18.76 9.04 -7.07
C ASN A 162 17.69 10.14 -7.29
N ARG A 163 16.94 10.07 -8.41
CA ARG A 163 15.99 11.10 -8.83
C ARG A 163 14.60 10.55 -9.12
N VAL A 164 13.59 11.12 -8.46
CA VAL A 164 12.18 10.70 -8.59
C VAL A 164 11.28 11.85 -9.00
N MET A 165 10.10 11.52 -9.50
CA MET A 165 9.04 12.47 -9.85
C MET A 165 7.77 12.11 -9.07
N THR A 166 7.24 13.06 -8.30
CA THR A 166 5.92 12.96 -7.68
C THR A 166 4.86 13.56 -8.59
N THR A 167 3.88 12.75 -8.94
CA THR A 167 2.94 13.01 -10.05
C THR A 167 1.51 13.20 -9.58
N GLY A 168 1.18 12.62 -8.44
CA GLY A 168 -0.09 12.83 -7.75
C GLY A 168 0.12 12.81 -6.25
N VAL A 169 -0.77 13.51 -5.53
CA VAL A 169 -0.71 13.65 -4.08
C VAL A 169 -2.11 13.48 -3.53
N LYS A 170 -2.25 12.75 -2.42
CA LYS A 170 -3.53 12.56 -1.75
C LYS A 170 -3.91 13.83 -1.00
N LYS A 171 -5.20 14.19 -1.05
CA LYS A 171 -5.74 15.28 -0.23
C LYS A 171 -5.81 14.91 1.25
N LYS A 172 -5.99 13.62 1.53
CA LYS A 172 -6.11 13.09 2.87
C LYS A 172 -5.39 11.75 3.01
N VAL A 173 -4.70 11.58 4.14
CA VAL A 173 -4.16 10.31 4.61
C VAL A 173 -4.59 10.14 6.07
N PHE A 174 -4.75 8.90 6.52
CA PHE A 174 -5.10 8.60 7.90
C PHE A 174 -3.87 8.05 8.63
N ILE A 175 -3.73 8.35 9.92
CA ILE A 175 -2.61 7.91 10.74
C ILE A 175 -3.10 7.43 12.09
N GLY A 176 -2.51 6.38 12.64
CA GLY A 176 -2.81 5.89 13.98
C GLY A 176 -1.57 5.41 14.68
N SER A 177 -1.52 5.60 16.00
CA SER A 177 -0.40 5.19 16.85
C SER A 177 -0.84 4.25 17.97
N THR A 178 0.06 3.38 18.42
CA THR A 178 -0.10 2.60 19.66
C THR A 178 -0.11 3.48 20.92
N HIS A 179 0.44 4.70 20.84
CA HIS A 179 0.45 5.67 21.92
C HIS A 179 -0.55 6.80 21.60
N ALA A 180 -1.48 7.05 22.52
CA ALA A 180 -2.44 8.15 22.39
C ALA A 180 -2.50 8.94 23.71
N PRO A 181 -2.27 10.26 23.71
CA PRO A 181 -1.81 11.09 22.58
C PRO A 181 -0.35 10.80 22.19
N SER A 182 0.01 11.03 20.92
CA SER A 182 1.39 10.84 20.41
C SER A 182 1.99 12.13 19.88
N ARG A 183 3.14 12.51 20.46
CA ARG A 183 3.98 13.62 19.98
C ARG A 183 4.61 13.33 18.62
N ASN A 184 4.86 12.05 18.31
CA ASN A 184 5.40 11.63 17.03
C ASN A 184 4.37 11.78 15.91
N VAL A 185 3.09 11.49 16.20
CA VAL A 185 1.97 11.77 15.29
C VAL A 185 1.81 13.28 15.07
N GLU A 186 1.79 14.10 16.13
CA GLU A 186 1.74 15.57 16.01
C GLU A 186 2.89 16.10 15.14
N LYS A 187 4.10 15.55 15.31
CA LYS A 187 5.26 15.93 14.51
C LYS A 187 5.09 15.52 13.04
N LEU A 188 4.60 14.32 12.75
CA LEU A 188 4.29 13.90 11.38
C LEU A 188 3.19 14.77 10.75
N GLN A 189 2.17 15.19 11.52
CA GLN A 189 1.16 16.15 11.03
C GLN A 189 1.80 17.48 10.61
N SER A 190 2.75 18.00 11.40
CA SER A 190 3.47 19.25 11.05
C SER A 190 4.29 19.17 9.75
N ILE A 191 4.70 17.96 9.34
CA ILE A 191 5.37 17.74 8.05
C ILE A 191 4.35 17.73 6.90
N TYR A 192 3.13 17.23 7.14
CA TYR A 192 2.11 17.06 6.11
C TYR A 192 1.25 18.32 5.88
N GLU A 193 1.03 19.13 6.91
CA GLU A 193 0.27 20.38 6.85
C GLU A 193 0.74 21.34 5.74
N PRO A 194 2.04 21.70 5.61
CA PRO A 194 2.51 22.59 4.54
C PRO A 194 2.40 21.96 3.13
N LEU A 195 2.20 20.63 3.05
CA LEU A 195 2.00 19.93 1.78
C LEU A 195 0.54 20.02 1.28
N GLY A 196 -0.36 20.59 2.09
CA GLY A 196 -1.80 20.62 1.81
C GLY A 196 -2.46 19.24 1.92
N ILE A 197 -1.85 18.32 2.68
CA ILE A 197 -2.36 16.97 2.91
C ILE A 197 -2.97 16.92 4.31
N ALA A 198 -4.28 16.68 4.40
CA ALA A 198 -4.93 16.45 5.68
C ALA A 198 -4.48 15.10 6.26
N LEU A 199 -3.85 15.12 7.42
CA LEU A 199 -3.46 13.91 8.14
C LEU A 199 -4.43 13.66 9.30
N GLU A 200 -5.44 12.81 9.05
CA GLU A 200 -6.53 12.53 9.98
C GLU A 200 -6.11 11.45 11.00
N VAL A 201 -6.11 11.81 12.28
CA VAL A 201 -5.64 10.93 13.36
C VAL A 201 -6.75 9.98 13.80
N MET A 202 -6.47 8.69 13.71
CA MET A 202 -7.31 7.58 14.15
C MET A 202 -6.95 7.15 15.57
N LYS A 203 -7.82 6.38 16.22
CA LYS A 203 -7.60 5.95 17.62
C LYS A 203 -6.49 4.92 17.76
N SER A 204 -6.15 4.21 16.68
CA SER A 204 -5.16 3.14 16.69
C SER A 204 -4.56 2.91 15.30
N PRO A 205 -3.40 2.24 15.19
CA PRO A 205 -2.77 1.95 13.89
C PRO A 205 -3.69 1.11 12.99
N ILE A 206 -4.34 0.10 13.58
CA ILE A 206 -5.25 -0.79 12.86
C ILE A 206 -6.48 -0.06 12.31
N GLU A 207 -6.99 0.96 12.99
CA GLU A 207 -8.07 1.80 12.43
C GLU A 207 -7.58 2.60 11.21
N ALA A 208 -6.38 3.16 11.24
CA ALA A 208 -5.79 3.84 10.09
C ALA A 208 -5.57 2.90 8.90
N GLU A 209 -5.11 1.68 9.15
CA GLU A 209 -4.91 0.66 8.10
C GLU A 209 -6.19 0.33 7.33
N THR A 210 -7.36 0.36 8.00
CA THR A 210 -8.66 0.14 7.31
C THR A 210 -9.00 1.27 6.34
N ARG A 211 -8.38 2.44 6.45
CA ARG A 211 -8.61 3.58 5.52
C ARG A 211 -7.72 3.49 4.29
N ASN A 212 -7.55 2.29 3.76
CA ASN A 212 -6.78 1.98 2.57
C ASN A 212 -7.68 1.39 1.48
N ILE A 213 -7.87 2.13 0.38
CA ILE A 213 -8.79 1.76 -0.70
C ILE A 213 -8.44 0.40 -1.34
N SER A 214 -7.16 0.08 -1.42
CA SER A 214 -6.69 -1.15 -2.05
C SER A 214 -7.09 -2.41 -1.26
N LEU A 215 -7.51 -2.29 0.01
CA LEU A 215 -8.13 -3.41 0.74
C LEU A 215 -9.43 -3.88 0.08
N TYR A 216 -10.23 -2.93 -0.40
CA TYR A 216 -11.59 -3.17 -0.85
C TYR A 216 -11.68 -3.39 -2.35
N VAL A 217 -10.79 -2.77 -3.13
CA VAL A 217 -10.95 -2.71 -4.59
C VAL A 217 -9.98 -3.61 -5.36
N HIS A 218 -8.79 -3.89 -4.84
CA HIS A 218 -7.82 -4.69 -5.60
C HIS A 218 -8.21 -6.17 -5.71
N PRO A 219 -8.61 -6.88 -4.63
CA PRO A 219 -8.97 -8.30 -4.75
C PRO A 219 -10.02 -8.58 -5.84
N PRO A 220 -11.19 -7.88 -5.91
CA PRO A 220 -12.14 -8.13 -6.99
C PRO A 220 -11.62 -7.74 -8.38
N LEU A 221 -10.75 -6.72 -8.49
CA LEU A 221 -10.19 -6.28 -9.78
C LEU A 221 -9.12 -7.22 -10.34
N PHE A 222 -8.34 -7.89 -9.49
CA PHE A 222 -7.19 -8.69 -9.92
C PHE A 222 -7.32 -10.19 -9.69
N MET A 223 -8.16 -10.64 -8.75
CA MET A 223 -8.33 -12.06 -8.39
C MET A 223 -9.63 -12.64 -8.94
N ASN A 224 -9.89 -12.36 -10.21
CA ASN A 224 -10.98 -12.95 -10.99
C ASN A 224 -10.41 -13.60 -12.26
N ASP A 225 -11.18 -14.50 -12.87
CA ASP A 225 -10.72 -15.28 -14.03
C ASP A 225 -10.22 -14.42 -15.20
N PHE A 226 -10.89 -13.30 -15.48
CA PHE A 226 -10.49 -12.41 -16.57
C PHE A 226 -9.11 -11.81 -16.28
N ALA A 227 -8.93 -11.17 -15.13
CA ALA A 227 -7.68 -10.49 -14.81
C ALA A 227 -6.51 -11.48 -14.70
N LEU A 228 -6.75 -12.66 -14.10
CA LEU A 228 -5.74 -13.70 -13.98
C LEU A 228 -5.38 -14.33 -15.33
N SER A 229 -6.34 -14.50 -16.24
CA SER A 229 -6.04 -14.98 -17.61
C SER A 229 -5.10 -14.03 -18.36
N VAL A 230 -5.29 -12.71 -18.18
CA VAL A 230 -4.39 -11.70 -18.77
C VAL A 230 -3.02 -11.73 -18.10
N LEU A 231 -3.00 -11.79 -16.75
CA LEU A 231 -1.76 -11.80 -15.98
C LEU A 231 -0.88 -13.01 -16.31
N PHE A 232 -1.47 -14.20 -16.49
CA PHE A 232 -0.76 -15.41 -16.87
C PHE A 232 -0.60 -15.57 -18.39
N SER A 233 -0.74 -14.47 -19.15
CA SER A 233 -0.53 -14.40 -20.59
C SER A 233 -1.38 -15.38 -21.43
N GLU A 234 -2.57 -15.74 -20.95
CA GLU A 234 -3.55 -16.53 -21.71
C GLU A 234 -4.27 -15.67 -22.78
N VAL A 235 -4.16 -14.35 -22.67
CA VAL A 235 -4.72 -13.37 -23.61
C VAL A 235 -3.59 -12.53 -24.22
N SER A 236 -3.54 -12.45 -25.56
CA SER A 236 -2.48 -11.72 -26.29
C SER A 236 -2.75 -10.22 -26.45
N THR A 237 -4.00 -9.78 -26.30
CA THR A 237 -4.38 -8.37 -26.42
C THR A 237 -4.22 -7.64 -25.09
N LYS A 238 -3.74 -6.41 -25.15
CA LYS A 238 -3.58 -5.56 -23.96
C LYS A 238 -4.94 -5.32 -23.30
N LYS A 239 -5.05 -5.62 -22.01
CA LYS A 239 -6.23 -5.37 -21.19
C LYS A 239 -5.90 -4.41 -20.05
N TYR A 240 -6.96 -3.81 -19.51
CA TYR A 240 -6.87 -2.70 -18.57
C TYR A 240 -7.67 -3.00 -17.31
N VAL A 241 -7.11 -2.63 -16.15
CA VAL A 241 -7.70 -2.93 -14.84
C VAL A 241 -9.05 -2.25 -14.64
N TYR A 242 -9.18 -1.01 -15.12
CA TYR A 242 -10.31 -0.15 -14.81
C TYR A 242 -11.29 0.05 -15.96
N LYS A 243 -11.18 -0.74 -17.04
CA LYS A 243 -12.14 -0.70 -18.15
C LYS A 243 -13.26 -1.71 -17.95
N LEU A 244 -14.39 -1.45 -18.62
CA LEU A 244 -15.49 -2.41 -18.72
C LEU A 244 -15.09 -3.59 -19.62
N PHE A 245 -15.75 -4.73 -19.44
CA PHE A 245 -15.58 -5.87 -20.35
C PHE A 245 -16.02 -5.49 -21.79
N PRO A 246 -15.27 -5.89 -22.84
CA PRO A 246 -14.16 -6.86 -22.88
C PRO A 246 -12.75 -6.26 -22.77
N GLU A 247 -12.63 -4.96 -22.48
CA GLU A 247 -11.32 -4.29 -22.36
C GLU A 247 -10.71 -4.45 -20.96
N GLY A 248 -11.55 -4.66 -19.95
CA GLY A 248 -11.17 -4.90 -18.56
C GLY A 248 -12.15 -5.81 -17.81
N PRO A 249 -11.89 -6.06 -16.51
CA PRO A 249 -12.65 -7.03 -15.71
C PRO A 249 -14.00 -6.48 -15.20
N ILE A 250 -14.27 -5.17 -15.32
CA ILE A 250 -15.43 -4.55 -14.67
C ILE A 250 -16.72 -5.02 -15.34
N THR A 251 -17.53 -5.72 -14.54
CA THR A 251 -18.83 -6.30 -14.88
C THR A 251 -19.75 -6.20 -13.67
N GLN A 252 -21.04 -6.49 -13.84
CA GLN A 252 -21.99 -6.56 -12.70
C GLN A 252 -21.56 -7.61 -11.66
N ILE A 253 -21.01 -8.75 -12.11
CA ILE A 253 -20.53 -9.82 -11.22
C ILE A 253 -19.36 -9.32 -10.37
N LEU A 254 -18.38 -8.64 -10.99
CA LEU A 254 -17.25 -8.07 -10.26
C LEU A 254 -17.73 -7.06 -9.20
N ILE A 255 -18.69 -6.19 -9.55
CA ILE A 255 -19.21 -5.20 -8.61
C ILE A 255 -19.94 -5.85 -7.43
N ARG A 256 -20.71 -6.93 -7.67
CA ARG A 256 -21.30 -7.74 -6.59
C ARG A 256 -20.23 -8.32 -5.67
N GLN A 257 -19.16 -8.87 -6.22
CA GLN A 257 -18.04 -9.43 -5.43
C GLN A 257 -17.28 -8.33 -4.67
N LEU A 258 -17.11 -7.16 -5.26
CA LEU A 258 -16.54 -5.99 -4.58
C LEU A 258 -17.40 -5.55 -3.39
N LEU A 259 -18.71 -5.45 -3.57
CA LEU A 259 -19.63 -5.10 -2.48
C LEU A 259 -19.64 -6.17 -1.38
N ALA A 260 -19.70 -7.45 -1.76
CA ALA A 260 -19.74 -8.56 -0.82
C ALA A 260 -18.45 -8.63 0.03
N SER A 261 -17.29 -8.55 -0.60
CA SER A 261 -16.00 -8.52 0.13
C SER A 261 -15.85 -7.28 1.01
N TRP A 262 -16.34 -6.10 0.60
CA TRP A 262 -16.39 -4.94 1.49
C TRP A 262 -17.29 -5.16 2.71
N LYS A 263 -18.46 -5.83 2.56
CA LYS A 263 -19.33 -6.19 3.69
C LYS A 263 -18.65 -7.17 4.64
N GLU A 264 -17.94 -8.16 4.10
CA GLU A 264 -17.15 -9.12 4.88
C GLU A 264 -16.04 -8.41 5.69
N ILE A 265 -15.26 -7.53 5.05
CA ILE A 265 -14.24 -6.73 5.75
C ILE A 265 -14.89 -5.80 6.79
N SER A 266 -16.05 -5.21 6.49
CA SER A 266 -16.77 -4.34 7.43
C SER A 266 -17.23 -5.09 8.68
N ALA A 267 -17.70 -6.34 8.52
CA ALA A 267 -18.06 -7.19 9.65
C ALA A 267 -16.86 -7.51 10.54
N ILE A 268 -15.69 -7.76 9.95
CA ILE A 268 -14.43 -7.96 10.70
C ILE A 268 -14.07 -6.69 11.50
N ILE A 269 -14.12 -5.52 10.85
CA ILE A 269 -13.85 -4.21 11.46
C ILE A 269 -14.80 -3.93 12.64
N GLU A 270 -16.09 -4.25 12.48
CA GLU A 270 -17.10 -4.11 13.53
C GLU A 270 -16.80 -5.01 14.74
N LYS A 271 -16.40 -6.27 14.51
CA LYS A 271 -15.98 -7.19 15.59
C LYS A 271 -14.76 -6.68 16.35
N LEU A 272 -13.88 -5.92 15.69
CA LEU A 272 -12.75 -5.23 16.31
C LEU A 272 -13.14 -3.90 16.99
N ARG A 273 -14.43 -3.53 17.00
CA ARG A 273 -14.97 -2.27 17.56
C ARG A 273 -14.38 -1.02 16.90
N ILE A 274 -14.03 -1.12 15.62
CA ILE A 274 -13.51 -0.02 14.81
C ILE A 274 -14.66 0.58 13.99
N ASN A 275 -14.59 1.88 13.70
CA ASN A 275 -15.58 2.53 12.84
C ASN A 275 -15.47 2.01 11.40
N GLY A 276 -16.59 1.50 10.88
CA GLY A 276 -16.72 1.06 9.49
C GLY A 276 -16.42 2.15 8.47
N VAL A 277 -16.20 1.72 7.22
CA VAL A 277 -15.93 2.62 6.09
C VAL A 277 -17.15 2.68 5.19
N ASN A 278 -17.73 3.87 4.98
CA ASN A 278 -18.63 4.08 3.87
C ASN A 278 -17.81 4.04 2.56
N LEU A 279 -17.87 2.90 1.86
CA LEU A 279 -17.00 2.65 0.70
C LEU A 279 -17.18 3.66 -0.41
N LEU A 280 -18.42 3.97 -0.83
CA LEU A 280 -18.67 4.89 -1.93
C LEU A 280 -18.18 6.30 -1.60
N LYS A 281 -18.42 6.74 -0.36
CA LYS A 281 -17.89 8.01 0.15
C LYS A 281 -16.38 8.03 0.14
N PHE A 282 -15.75 6.99 0.67
CA PHE A 282 -14.30 6.87 0.70
C PHE A 282 -13.67 6.85 -0.71
N MET A 283 -14.30 6.15 -1.66
CA MET A 283 -13.86 6.09 -3.06
C MET A 283 -13.98 7.42 -3.80
N THR A 284 -14.92 8.29 -3.39
CA THR A 284 -15.27 9.54 -4.09
C THR A 284 -14.63 10.76 -3.44
N ASP A 285 -14.72 10.89 -2.12
CA ASP A 285 -14.30 12.09 -1.39
C ASP A 285 -12.79 12.05 -1.07
N ASP A 286 -12.26 10.88 -0.69
CA ASP A 286 -10.87 10.74 -0.24
C ASP A 286 -9.91 10.15 -1.30
N ASN A 287 -10.46 9.64 -2.42
CA ASN A 287 -9.67 9.09 -3.51
C ASN A 287 -9.87 9.87 -4.81
N TYR A 288 -10.73 9.40 -5.72
CA TYR A 288 -10.93 10.04 -7.02
C TYR A 288 -12.37 10.54 -7.13
N PRO A 289 -12.58 11.87 -7.23
CA PRO A 289 -13.92 12.44 -7.29
C PRO A 289 -14.59 12.11 -8.62
N VAL A 290 -15.91 12.12 -8.62
CA VAL A 290 -16.74 12.13 -9.82
C VAL A 290 -17.53 13.42 -9.90
N ARG A 291 -18.12 13.69 -11.06
CA ARG A 291 -19.02 14.84 -11.24
C ARG A 291 -20.28 14.66 -10.38
N PRO A 292 -20.82 15.71 -9.73
CA PRO A 292 -22.03 15.63 -8.92
C PRO A 292 -23.27 15.09 -9.67
N GLU A 293 -23.28 15.23 -10.99
CA GLU A 293 -24.31 14.72 -11.89
C GLU A 293 -24.25 13.18 -12.02
N SER A 294 -23.08 12.57 -11.81
CA SER A 294 -22.89 11.12 -11.87
C SER A 294 -23.36 10.41 -10.60
N LEU A 295 -23.11 11.01 -9.44
CA LEU A 295 -23.49 10.44 -8.13
C LEU A 295 -24.00 11.55 -7.22
N SER A 296 -25.22 11.39 -6.72
CA SER A 296 -25.80 12.37 -5.81
C SER A 296 -25.11 12.34 -4.45
N ARG A 297 -25.01 13.51 -3.79
CA ARG A 297 -24.44 13.59 -2.44
C ARG A 297 -25.21 12.73 -1.44
N HIS A 298 -26.54 12.68 -1.59
CA HIS A 298 -27.42 11.86 -0.75
C HIS A 298 -27.06 10.38 -0.85
N ASP A 299 -26.92 9.84 -2.06
CA ASP A 299 -26.58 8.42 -2.26
C ASP A 299 -25.19 8.09 -1.72
N ILE A 300 -24.22 8.99 -1.90
CA ILE A 300 -22.88 8.79 -1.35
C ILE A 300 -22.91 8.77 0.18
N ASP A 301 -23.63 9.68 0.83
CA ASP A 301 -23.68 9.75 2.29
C ASP A 301 -24.52 8.62 2.91
N GLN A 302 -25.61 8.21 2.25
CA GLN A 302 -26.50 7.14 2.72
C GLN A 302 -26.07 5.74 2.29
N PHE A 303 -25.00 5.60 1.50
CA PHE A 303 -24.59 4.35 0.84
C PHE A 303 -24.69 3.10 1.73
N VAL A 304 -24.22 3.17 2.98
CA VAL A 304 -24.21 2.03 3.92
C VAL A 304 -25.61 1.56 4.33
N HIS A 305 -26.63 2.40 4.17
CA HIS A 305 -28.04 2.12 4.50
C HIS A 305 -28.90 1.80 3.27
N LEU A 306 -28.33 1.88 2.06
CA LEU A 306 -29.06 1.59 0.84
C LEU A 306 -29.21 0.08 0.62
N GLU A 307 -30.25 -0.28 -0.13
CA GLU A 307 -30.48 -1.65 -0.60
C GLU A 307 -29.30 -2.18 -1.43
N THR A 308 -29.04 -3.48 -1.32
CA THR A 308 -27.84 -4.11 -1.93
C THR A 308 -27.74 -3.85 -3.43
N ILE A 309 -28.83 -3.98 -4.18
CA ILE A 309 -28.83 -3.73 -5.63
C ILE A 309 -28.52 -2.26 -5.93
N HIS A 310 -28.99 -1.33 -5.10
CA HIS A 310 -28.70 0.09 -5.27
C HIS A 310 -27.22 0.37 -4.96
N GLN A 311 -26.65 -0.25 -3.92
CA GLN A 311 -25.21 -0.18 -3.63
C GLN A 311 -24.37 -0.70 -4.82
N GLU A 312 -24.73 -1.86 -5.39
CA GLU A 312 -24.09 -2.40 -6.59
C GLU A 312 -24.19 -1.42 -7.77
N TYR A 313 -25.37 -0.86 -8.02
CA TYR A 313 -25.58 0.11 -9.09
C TYR A 313 -24.67 1.34 -8.94
N LEU A 314 -24.61 1.95 -7.76
CA LEU A 314 -23.80 3.14 -7.52
C LEU A 314 -22.30 2.86 -7.66
N LEU A 315 -21.83 1.69 -7.21
CA LEU A 315 -20.45 1.26 -7.42
C LEU A 315 -20.14 1.07 -8.90
N TYR A 316 -21.04 0.48 -9.67
CA TYR A 316 -20.88 0.34 -11.12
C TYR A 316 -20.82 1.72 -11.81
N VAL A 317 -21.76 2.63 -11.48
CA VAL A 317 -21.78 4.01 -11.99
C VAL A 317 -20.49 4.74 -11.63
N ARG A 318 -19.97 4.57 -10.41
CA ARG A 318 -18.71 5.15 -9.98
C ARG A 318 -17.56 4.73 -10.90
N TYR A 319 -17.43 3.45 -11.19
CA TYR A 319 -16.36 2.97 -12.09
C TYR A 319 -16.56 3.44 -13.54
N ALA A 320 -17.79 3.42 -14.05
CA ALA A 320 -18.10 3.91 -15.39
C ALA A 320 -17.77 5.41 -15.53
N SER A 321 -18.01 6.20 -14.49
CA SER A 321 -17.74 7.65 -14.46
C SER A 321 -16.25 7.99 -14.42
N LEU A 322 -15.38 7.00 -14.19
CA LEU A 322 -13.93 7.13 -14.13
C LEU A 322 -13.22 6.35 -15.26
N LEU A 323 -13.95 6.00 -16.32
CA LEU A 323 -13.32 5.49 -17.54
C LEU A 323 -12.37 6.53 -18.16
N ILE A 324 -12.75 7.80 -18.02
CA ILE A 324 -11.96 8.99 -18.31
C ILE A 324 -11.70 9.76 -17.00
N ASP A 325 -10.80 10.74 -17.04
CA ASP A 325 -10.72 11.75 -15.99
C ASP A 325 -11.76 12.85 -16.29
N PRO A 326 -12.90 12.91 -15.56
CA PRO A 326 -13.97 13.84 -15.86
C PRO A 326 -13.62 15.30 -15.53
N PHE A 327 -12.45 15.56 -14.94
CA PHE A 327 -11.94 16.90 -14.64
C PHE A 327 -10.75 17.29 -15.52
N SER A 328 -10.23 16.39 -16.34
CA SER A 328 -9.20 16.74 -17.34
C SER A 328 -9.78 17.70 -18.39
N GLU A 329 -8.92 18.53 -18.99
CA GLU A 329 -9.31 19.34 -20.14
C GLU A 329 -9.50 18.41 -21.34
N PRO A 330 -10.67 18.42 -22.00
CA PRO A 330 -10.87 17.61 -23.20
C PRO A 330 -10.03 18.15 -24.36
N ASP A 331 -9.64 17.26 -25.27
CA ASP A 331 -8.99 17.63 -26.52
C ASP A 331 -9.95 18.36 -27.49
N GLN A 332 -9.45 18.73 -28.66
CA GLN A 332 -10.24 19.43 -29.69
C GLN A 332 -11.44 18.64 -30.21
N ASN A 333 -11.47 17.32 -29.99
CA ASN A 333 -12.57 16.43 -30.37
C ASN A 333 -13.53 16.15 -29.19
N GLY A 334 -13.31 16.76 -28.03
CA GLY A 334 -14.10 16.52 -26.83
C GLY A 334 -13.68 15.27 -26.04
N THR A 335 -12.52 14.67 -26.35
CA THR A 335 -12.02 13.46 -25.67
C THR A 335 -11.23 13.83 -24.43
N TYR A 336 -11.63 13.28 -23.29
CA TYR A 336 -10.95 13.45 -22.01
C TYR A 336 -9.77 12.48 -21.87
N PHE A 337 -8.88 12.74 -20.91
CA PHE A 337 -7.77 11.83 -20.60
C PHE A 337 -8.29 10.43 -20.23
N ASP A 338 -7.73 9.39 -20.85
CA ASP A 338 -8.10 7.98 -20.60
C ASP A 338 -7.56 7.49 -19.24
N PHE A 339 -8.30 7.80 -18.19
CA PHE A 339 -7.97 7.46 -16.81
C PHE A 339 -8.01 5.95 -16.55
N SER A 340 -8.82 5.21 -17.32
CA SER A 340 -8.95 3.75 -17.17
C SER A 340 -7.83 2.94 -17.83
N ALA A 341 -6.93 3.57 -18.60
CA ALA A 341 -5.87 2.92 -19.36
C ALA A 341 -4.70 2.36 -18.51
N VAL A 342 -4.96 1.81 -17.33
CA VAL A 342 -3.97 1.14 -16.48
C VAL A 342 -3.83 -0.32 -16.91
N PRO A 343 -2.70 -0.76 -17.49
CA PRO A 343 -2.56 -2.10 -18.03
C PRO A 343 -2.45 -3.15 -16.92
N ILE A 344 -3.09 -4.31 -17.14
CA ILE A 344 -2.80 -5.52 -16.36
C ILE A 344 -1.41 -6.01 -16.82
N ARG A 345 -0.47 -6.10 -15.87
CA ARG A 345 0.89 -6.55 -16.18
C ARG A 345 0.93 -8.07 -16.16
N PRO A 346 1.56 -8.71 -17.15
CA PRO A 346 1.75 -10.15 -17.11
C PRO A 346 2.84 -10.53 -16.10
N ILE A 347 2.91 -11.82 -15.78
CA ILE A 347 4.12 -12.43 -15.21
C ILE A 347 5.35 -12.10 -16.06
N PHE A 348 6.50 -12.02 -15.44
CA PHE A 348 7.74 -11.59 -16.10
C PHE A 348 8.93 -12.33 -15.51
N VAL A 349 10.03 -12.39 -16.27
CA VAL A 349 11.31 -12.83 -15.72
C VAL A 349 11.94 -11.66 -14.99
N ASN A 350 12.13 -11.80 -13.69
CA ASN A 350 12.77 -10.80 -12.85
C ASN A 350 14.27 -10.70 -13.17
N LYS A 351 14.94 -9.72 -12.56
CA LYS A 351 16.34 -9.44 -12.87
C LYS A 351 17.30 -10.53 -12.38
N GLU A 352 16.84 -11.37 -11.46
CA GLU A 352 17.54 -12.54 -10.93
C GLU A 352 17.33 -13.80 -11.80
N GLY A 353 16.53 -13.69 -12.88
CA GLY A 353 16.29 -14.77 -13.83
C GLY A 353 15.18 -15.75 -13.43
N TYR A 354 14.31 -15.36 -12.49
CA TYR A 354 13.15 -16.14 -12.06
C TYR A 354 11.87 -15.55 -12.66
N TRP A 355 10.94 -16.40 -13.09
CA TRP A 355 9.56 -15.96 -13.30
C TRP A 355 8.98 -15.46 -11.98
N ASP A 356 8.38 -14.29 -12.03
CA ASP A 356 7.79 -13.60 -10.90
C ASP A 356 6.42 -13.02 -11.28
N ILE A 357 5.62 -12.79 -10.24
CA ILE A 357 4.27 -12.23 -10.36
C ILE A 357 4.37 -10.73 -10.06
N PRO A 358 3.76 -9.86 -10.89
CA PRO A 358 3.74 -8.44 -10.62
C PRO A 358 3.12 -8.13 -9.25
N ARG A 359 3.51 -6.99 -8.69
CA ARG A 359 3.01 -6.47 -7.40
C ARG A 359 1.50 -6.65 -7.21
N MET A 360 0.71 -6.37 -8.23
CA MET A 360 -0.72 -6.68 -8.25
C MET A 360 -0.93 -7.94 -9.09
N PRO A 361 -1.44 -9.05 -8.53
CA PRO A 361 -2.00 -9.21 -7.18
C PRO A 361 -1.06 -9.80 -6.13
N LYS A 362 0.26 -9.93 -6.34
CA LYS A 362 1.17 -10.55 -5.34
C LYS A 362 1.02 -9.97 -3.92
N GLU A 363 1.03 -8.65 -3.77
CA GLU A 363 0.81 -7.99 -2.46
C GLU A 363 -0.64 -8.09 -2.00
N ASP A 364 -1.58 -8.09 -2.95
CA ASP A 364 -3.00 -8.23 -2.65
C ASP A 364 -3.31 -9.64 -2.11
N TYR A 365 -2.55 -10.66 -2.52
CA TYR A 365 -2.63 -12.04 -2.02
C TYR A 365 -2.22 -12.12 -0.56
N TYR A 366 -1.07 -11.54 -0.18
CA TYR A 366 -0.68 -11.43 1.23
C TYR A 366 -1.77 -10.74 2.05
N ARG A 367 -2.19 -9.55 1.60
CA ARG A 367 -3.23 -8.76 2.26
C ARG A 367 -4.51 -9.56 2.50
N ILE A 368 -5.04 -10.20 1.46
CA ILE A 368 -6.34 -10.86 1.55
C ILE A 368 -6.25 -12.14 2.41
N LYS A 369 -5.09 -12.81 2.44
CA LYS A 369 -4.80 -13.92 3.35
C LYS A 369 -4.75 -13.47 4.81
N ILE A 370 -4.15 -12.31 5.09
CA ILE A 370 -4.19 -11.74 6.44
C ILE A 370 -5.63 -11.42 6.88
N ILE A 371 -6.42 -10.80 6.00
CA ILE A 371 -7.84 -10.51 6.28
C ILE A 371 -8.62 -11.79 6.54
N GLN A 372 -8.44 -12.82 5.70
CA GLN A 372 -9.06 -14.14 5.89
C GLN A 372 -8.69 -14.75 7.24
N GLY A 373 -7.41 -14.70 7.63
CA GLY A 373 -6.96 -15.21 8.91
C GLY A 373 -7.58 -14.48 10.10
N ILE A 374 -7.67 -13.14 10.05
CA ILE A 374 -8.34 -12.34 11.08
C ILE A 374 -9.84 -12.68 11.12
N ALA A 375 -10.48 -12.84 9.96
CA ALA A 375 -11.89 -13.23 9.88
C ALA A 375 -12.13 -14.55 10.61
N ARG A 376 -11.31 -15.57 10.33
CA ARG A 376 -11.39 -16.89 10.98
C ARG A 376 -11.16 -16.80 12.49
N TYR A 377 -10.17 -16.01 12.93
CA TYR A 377 -9.90 -15.81 14.35
C TYR A 377 -11.08 -15.17 15.09
N LEU A 378 -11.77 -14.22 14.46
CA LEU A 378 -12.95 -13.56 15.02
C LEU A 378 -14.26 -14.30 14.75
N ASP A 379 -14.23 -15.53 14.22
CA ASP A 379 -15.40 -16.31 13.80
C ASP A 379 -16.33 -15.54 12.84
N SER A 380 -15.73 -14.79 11.89
CA SER A 380 -16.43 -14.01 10.87
C SER A 380 -16.41 -14.74 9.54
N SER A 381 -17.59 -14.90 8.93
CA SER A 381 -17.71 -15.51 7.60
C SER A 381 -17.15 -14.59 6.52
N CYS A 382 -16.36 -15.15 5.59
CA CYS A 382 -15.74 -14.41 4.49
C CYS A 382 -15.70 -15.20 3.16
N PRO A 383 -16.84 -15.72 2.65
CA PRO A 383 -16.87 -16.62 1.50
C PRO A 383 -16.40 -15.97 0.19
N THR A 384 -16.61 -14.66 0.01
CA THR A 384 -16.15 -13.95 -1.19
C THR A 384 -14.62 -13.80 -1.17
N ILE A 385 -14.06 -13.51 0.01
CA ILE A 385 -12.61 -13.53 0.22
C ILE A 385 -12.02 -14.92 -0.04
N ASP A 386 -12.67 -15.98 0.49
CA ASP A 386 -12.26 -17.37 0.24
C ASP A 386 -12.26 -17.69 -1.27
N GLN A 387 -13.28 -17.21 -2.00
CA GLN A 387 -13.35 -17.35 -3.45
C GLN A 387 -12.17 -16.66 -4.16
N PHE A 388 -11.82 -15.42 -3.80
CA PHE A 388 -10.70 -14.72 -4.43
C PHE A 388 -9.38 -15.47 -4.22
N ILE A 389 -9.14 -15.94 -3.00
CA ILE A 389 -7.95 -16.71 -2.62
C ILE A 389 -7.88 -18.01 -3.42
N SER A 390 -8.96 -18.80 -3.42
CA SER A 390 -9.02 -20.06 -4.16
C SER A 390 -8.83 -19.87 -5.66
N THR A 391 -9.40 -18.81 -6.23
CA THR A 391 -9.24 -18.47 -7.66
C THR A 391 -7.78 -18.17 -7.99
N TYR A 392 -7.12 -17.36 -7.15
CA TYR A 392 -5.71 -17.02 -7.33
C TYR A 392 -4.79 -18.24 -7.13
N GLU A 393 -4.98 -18.99 -6.03
CA GLU A 393 -4.19 -20.18 -5.68
C GLU A 393 -4.28 -21.25 -6.80
N SER A 394 -5.48 -21.51 -7.31
CA SER A 394 -5.66 -22.44 -8.44
C SER A 394 -4.91 -21.99 -9.70
N LYS A 395 -4.86 -20.68 -9.96
CA LYS A 395 -4.16 -20.12 -11.13
C LYS A 395 -2.65 -20.13 -10.98
N ILE A 396 -2.10 -19.85 -9.79
CA ILE A 396 -0.64 -19.97 -9.57
C ILE A 396 -0.17 -21.41 -9.70
N GLU A 397 -0.93 -22.39 -9.18
CA GLU A 397 -0.60 -23.81 -9.31
C GLU A 397 -0.63 -24.27 -10.77
N ALA A 398 -1.69 -23.90 -11.50
CA ALA A 398 -1.79 -24.19 -12.93
C ALA A 398 -0.65 -23.54 -13.74
N ALA A 399 -0.26 -22.31 -13.40
CA ALA A 399 0.85 -21.63 -14.05
C ALA A 399 2.21 -22.28 -13.72
N ALA A 400 2.44 -22.68 -12.47
CA ALA A 400 3.65 -23.36 -12.05
C ALA A 400 3.82 -24.72 -12.78
N LEU A 401 2.72 -25.45 -12.99
CA LEU A 401 2.72 -26.68 -13.80
C LEU A 401 3.05 -26.42 -15.27
N LYS A 402 2.51 -25.34 -15.86
CA LYS A 402 2.80 -24.94 -17.25
C LYS A 402 4.26 -24.52 -17.44
N LEU A 403 4.87 -23.92 -16.42
CA LEU A 403 6.27 -23.45 -16.43
C LEU A 403 7.24 -24.49 -15.83
N LYS A 404 6.87 -25.77 -15.80
CA LYS A 404 7.72 -26.83 -15.25
C LYS A 404 9.07 -26.87 -15.98
N GLY A 405 10.16 -26.75 -15.22
CA GLY A 405 11.53 -26.70 -15.73
C GLY A 405 12.13 -25.29 -15.78
N GLU A 406 11.28 -24.26 -15.66
CA GLU A 406 11.73 -22.87 -15.50
C GLU A 406 12.09 -22.56 -14.04
N ARG A 407 12.84 -21.48 -13.84
CA ARG A 407 13.11 -20.95 -12.49
C ARG A 407 11.93 -20.09 -12.06
N LEU A 408 11.23 -20.50 -11.00
CA LEU A 408 10.08 -19.78 -10.44
C LEU A 408 10.46 -19.15 -9.11
N SER A 409 10.00 -17.92 -8.87
CA SER A 409 10.06 -17.30 -7.54
C SER A 409 9.01 -17.89 -6.60
N ASP A 410 9.14 -17.61 -5.31
CA ASP A 410 8.19 -18.06 -4.27
C ASP A 410 6.77 -17.47 -4.45
N ALA A 411 6.58 -16.53 -5.38
CA ALA A 411 5.26 -16.02 -5.74
C ALA A 411 4.36 -17.08 -6.40
N PHE A 412 4.95 -18.15 -6.94
CA PHE A 412 4.22 -19.28 -7.53
C PHE A 412 3.88 -20.39 -6.52
N VAL A 413 4.27 -20.22 -5.26
CA VAL A 413 3.99 -21.17 -4.17
C VAL A 413 2.80 -20.66 -3.37
N VAL A 414 1.86 -21.55 -3.06
CA VAL A 414 0.74 -21.23 -2.14
C VAL A 414 1.34 -20.95 -0.76
N GLN A 415 1.03 -19.78 -0.20
CA GLN A 415 1.58 -19.34 1.08
C GLN A 415 0.47 -19.28 2.15
N SER A 416 0.77 -19.74 3.37
CA SER A 416 -0.19 -19.69 4.48
C SER A 416 -0.08 -18.39 5.29
N PHE A 417 1.14 -17.86 5.43
CA PHE A 417 1.47 -16.72 6.29
C PHE A 417 1.11 -16.93 7.78
N ASP A 418 1.14 -18.19 8.25
CA ASP A 418 0.70 -18.56 9.60
C ASP A 418 1.48 -17.83 10.72
N GLU A 419 2.80 -17.66 10.57
CA GLU A 419 3.65 -16.96 11.56
C GLU A 419 3.19 -15.51 11.77
N ASP A 420 2.94 -14.79 10.68
CA ASP A 420 2.44 -13.41 10.73
C ASP A 420 1.03 -13.38 11.32
N MET A 421 0.18 -14.31 10.90
CA MET A 421 -1.20 -14.42 11.39
C MET A 421 -1.28 -14.67 12.89
N GLU A 422 -0.50 -15.61 13.42
CA GLU A 422 -0.47 -15.92 14.86
C GLU A 422 -0.08 -14.68 15.69
N ARG A 423 0.93 -13.92 15.23
CA ARG A 423 1.38 -12.69 15.90
C ARG A 423 0.30 -11.60 15.88
N ILE A 424 -0.34 -11.40 14.74
CA ILE A 424 -1.43 -10.44 14.59
C ILE A 424 -2.58 -10.78 15.54
N CYS A 425 -3.02 -12.04 15.55
CA CYS A 425 -4.15 -12.47 16.36
C CYS A 425 -3.87 -12.35 17.87
N LYS A 426 -2.66 -12.72 18.34
CA LYS A 426 -2.25 -12.54 19.74
C LYS A 426 -2.30 -11.07 20.19
N GLU A 427 -1.87 -10.16 19.33
CA GLU A 427 -1.91 -8.72 19.62
C GLU A 427 -3.34 -8.17 19.57
N ILE A 428 -4.20 -8.69 18.69
CA ILE A 428 -5.63 -8.36 18.68
C ILE A 428 -6.32 -8.84 19.97
N GLU A 429 -6.02 -10.05 20.44
CA GLU A 429 -6.57 -10.62 21.68
C GLU A 429 -6.31 -9.73 22.89
N THR A 430 -5.06 -9.26 23.01
CA THR A 430 -4.60 -8.38 24.10
C THR A 430 -5.35 -7.05 24.14
N ARG A 431 -5.97 -6.62 23.03
CA ARG A 431 -6.76 -5.38 22.96
C ARG A 431 -8.25 -5.57 23.18
N LEU A 432 -8.76 -6.79 22.95
CA LEU A 432 -10.18 -7.12 23.10
C LEU A 432 -10.53 -7.59 24.51
N GLY A 433 -9.56 -8.22 25.21
CA GLY A 433 -9.62 -8.48 26.66
C GLY A 433 -9.44 -7.21 27.46
#